data_AF-A0A7Z0SDR3-F1
#
_entry.id   AF-A0A7Z0SDR3-F1
#
_cell.length_a   1.000
_cell.length_b   1.000
_cell.length_c   1.000
_cell.angle_alpha   90.00
_cell.angle_beta   90.00
_cell.angle_gamma   90.00
#
_symmetry.space_group_name_H-M   'P 1'
#
loop_
_entity.id
_entity.type
_entity.pdbx_description
1 polymer ?
#
loop_
_entity_poly.entity_id
_entity_poly.type
_entity_poly.pdbx_seq_one_letter_code
_entity_poly.pdbx_strand_id
1 'polypeptide(L)' 'MRRAVEQFQLQGFSVLPAPTVFLSRTEPLDLLSFLPSARALERSTSVIHEIMGCAWYKLRY' A
#
# COMPACT_ATOMS: atom_id res chain seq x y z
N MET A 1 2.26 -2.59 -2.00
CA MET A 1 3.16 -3.59 -2.61
C MET A 1 2.44 -4.87 -3.05
N ARG A 2 1.12 -4.81 -3.33
CA ARG A 2 0.39 -5.97 -3.85
C ARG A 2 0.85 -6.31 -5.26
N ARG A 3 1.13 -5.28 -6.07
CA ARG A 3 1.60 -5.45 -7.45
C ARG A 3 2.85 -6.31 -7.54
N ALA A 4 3.84 -6.05 -6.68
CA ALA A 4 5.10 -6.80 -6.70
C ALA A 4 4.87 -8.29 -6.45
N VAL A 5 4.06 -8.63 -5.44
CA VAL A 5 3.70 -10.01 -5.11
C VAL A 5 3.07 -10.71 -6.30
N GLU A 6 2.07 -10.08 -6.94
CA GLU A 6 1.39 -10.62 -8.12
C GLU A 6 2.38 -10.91 -9.27
N GLN A 7 3.29 -9.97 -9.56
CA GLN A 7 4.24 -10.14 -10.67
C GLN A 7 5.29 -11.23 -10.41
N PHE A 8 5.79 -11.34 -9.18
CA PHE A 8 6.73 -12.41 -8.83
C PHE A 8 6.03 -13.78 -8.85
N GLN A 9 4.78 -13.86 -8.40
CA GLN A 9 3.98 -15.09 -8.49
C GLN A 9 3.73 -15.51 -9.93
N LEU A 10 3.43 -14.56 -10.83
CA LEU A 10 3.28 -14.84 -12.27
C LEU A 10 4.54 -15.44 -12.90
N GLN A 11 5.72 -15.09 -12.39
CA GLN A 11 6.99 -15.64 -12.87
C GLN A 11 7.34 -17.01 -12.25
N GLY A 12 6.47 -17.56 -11.39
CA GLY A 12 6.62 -18.87 -10.75
C GLY A 12 7.28 -18.83 -9.36
N PHE A 13 7.46 -17.65 -8.76
CA PHE A 13 8.01 -17.55 -7.40
C PHE A 13 6.94 -17.72 -6.32
N SER A 14 7.30 -18.37 -5.22
CA SER A 14 6.51 -18.34 -3.98
C SER A 14 6.88 -17.09 -3.18
N VAL A 15 5.92 -16.18 -2.99
CA VAL A 15 6.16 -14.86 -2.38
C VAL A 15 5.44 -14.75 -1.06
N LEU A 16 6.18 -14.47 0.02
CA LEU A 16 5.65 -14.13 1.33
C LEU A 16 5.74 -12.62 1.56
N PRO A 17 4.61 -11.88 1.59
CA PRO A 17 4.64 -10.45 1.87
C PRO A 17 4.96 -10.20 3.35
N ALA A 18 6.03 -9.45 3.62
CA ALA A 18 6.40 -8.99 4.96
C ALA A 18 6.26 -7.45 5.04
N PRO A 19 5.28 -6.91 5.78
CA PRO A 19 5.11 -5.47 5.92
C PRO A 19 6.19 -4.87 6.83
N THR A 20 7.15 -4.14 6.24
CA THR A 20 8.26 -3.52 6.98
C THR A 20 8.00 -2.06 7.37
N VAL A 21 7.11 -1.36 6.64
CA VAL A 21 6.91 0.09 6.78
C VAL A 21 5.53 0.46 7.34
N PHE A 22 4.51 -0.35 7.03
CA PHE A 22 3.14 -0.11 7.46
C PHE A 22 2.77 -1.03 8.61
N LEU A 23 3.04 -0.58 9.83
CA LEU A 23 2.52 -1.20 11.04
C LEU A 23 1.11 -0.68 11.28
N SER A 24 0.16 -1.59 11.51
CA SER A 24 -1.18 -1.23 11.97
C SER A 24 -1.05 -0.55 13.34
N ARG A 25 -1.30 0.76 13.38
CA ARG A 25 -1.34 1.50 14.63
C ARG A 25 -2.73 1.32 15.26
N THR A 26 -2.80 0.59 16.38
CA THR A 26 -3.99 0.53 17.22
C THR A 26 -3.98 1.72 18.17
N GLU A 27 -4.15 2.93 17.64
CA GLU A 27 -4.32 4.11 18.49
C GLU A 27 -5.81 4.46 18.60
N PRO A 28 -6.28 4.86 19.81
CA PRO A 28 -7.67 5.25 20.00
C PRO A 28 -8.00 6.45 19.11
N LEU A 29 -9.18 6.41 18.48
CA LEU A 29 -9.64 7.46 17.58
C LEU A 29 -10.03 8.68 18.41
N ASP A 30 -9.30 9.79 18.23
CA ASP A 30 -9.58 11.07 18.88
C ASP A 30 -10.02 12.12 17.85
N LEU A 31 -10.66 13.22 18.29
CA LEU A 31 -11.13 14.31 17.42
C LEU A 31 -9.99 14.94 16.61
N LEU A 32 -8.78 15.00 17.16
CA LEU A 32 -7.58 15.47 16.46
C LEU A 32 -7.09 14.50 15.38
N SER A 33 -7.55 13.25 15.37
CA SER A 33 -7.21 12.26 14.33
C SER A 33 -7.82 12.60 12.97
N PHE A 34 -8.83 13.47 12.95
CA PHE A 34 -9.45 13.96 11.72
C PHE A 34 -8.72 15.17 11.12
N LEU A 35 -7.77 15.76 11.84
CA LEU A 35 -6.97 16.84 11.30
C LEU A 35 -5.98 16.31 10.25
N PRO A 36 -5.80 17.03 9.14
CA PRO A 36 -4.84 16.65 8.12
C PRO A 36 -3.42 16.71 8.70
N SER A 37 -2.65 15.65 8.47
CA SER A 37 -1.23 15.60 8.81
C SER A 37 -0.39 15.29 7.57
N ALA A 38 0.82 15.84 7.51
CA ALA A 38 1.75 15.58 6.40
C ALA A 38 2.03 14.08 6.24
N ARG A 39 2.11 13.34 7.36
CA ARG A 39 2.33 11.90 7.38
C ARG A 39 1.10 11.11 6.88
N ALA A 40 -0.11 11.57 7.17
CA ALA A 40 -1.32 10.99 6.59
C ALA A 40 -1.40 11.24 5.08
N LEU A 41 -1.00 12.43 4.62
CA LEU A 41 -0.93 12.74 3.20
C LEU A 41 0.09 11.86 2.46
N GLU A 42 1.30 11.71 3.00
CA GLU A 42 2.33 10.82 2.46
C GLU A 42 1.83 9.37 2.33
N ARG A 43 1.15 8.85 3.37
CA ARG A 43 0.53 7.51 3.35
C ARG A 43 -0.53 7.41 2.26
N SER A 44 -1.43 8.39 2.16
CA SER A 44 -2.47 8.42 1.13
C SER A 44 -1.88 8.46 -0.27
N THR A 45 -0.86 9.29 -0.50
CA THR A 45 -0.12 9.34 -1.76
C THR A 45 0.49 7.98 -2.12
N SER A 46 1.11 7.30 -1.15
CA SER A 46 1.69 5.97 -1.35
C SER A 46 0.64 4.92 -1.73
N VAL A 47 -0.54 4.96 -1.09
CA VAL A 47 -1.66 4.07 -1.40
C VAL A 47 -2.19 4.34 -2.81
N ILE A 48 -2.41 5.60 -3.16
CA ILE A 48 -2.90 6.00 -4.49
C ILE A 48 -1.91 5.56 -5.57
N HIS A 49 -0.60 5.76 -5.34
CA HIS A 49 0.45 5.33 -6.26
C HIS A 49 0.43 3.81 -6.49
N GLU A 50 0.25 3.02 -5.43
CA GLU A 50 0.13 1.56 -5.53
C GLU A 50 -1.14 1.14 -6.30
N ILE A 51 -2.28 1.79 -6.06
CA ILE A 51 -3.54 1.52 -6.77
C ILE A 51 -3.39 1.80 -8.26
N MET A 52 -2.84 2.97 -8.62
CA MET A 52 -2.56 3.31 -10.02
C MET A 52 -1.58 2.32 -10.65
N GLY A 53 -0.55 1.92 -9.93
CA GLY A 53 0.40 0.91 -10.36
C GLY A 53 -0.26 -0.45 -10.63
N CYS A 54 -1.19 -0.88 -9.77
CA CYS A 54 -1.96 -2.11 -9.99
C CYS A 54 -2.89 -1.99 -11.20
N ALA A 55 -3.59 -0.86 -11.33
CA ALA A 55 -4.52 -0.62 -12.45
C ALA A 55 -3.79 -0.63 -13.80
N TRP A 56 -2.61 0.00 -13.86
CA TRP A 56 -1.77 -0.01 -15.05
C TRP A 56 -1.30 -1.41 -15.45
N TYR A 57 -0.86 -2.21 -14.47
CA TYR A 57 -0.42 -3.56 -14.75
C TYR A 57 -1.54 -4.44 -15.28
N LYS A 58 -2.76 -4.35 -14.71
CA LYS A 58 -3.93 -5.07 -15.21
C LYS A 58 -4.36 -4.65 -16.62
N LEU A 59 -4.07 -3.42 -17.03
CA LEU A 59 -4.40 -2.94 -18.37
C LEU A 59 -3.39 -3.42 -19.41
N ARG A 60 -2.13 -3.65 -19.00
CA ARG A 60 -1.02 -3.94 -19.90
C ARG A 60 -0.58 -5.40 -19.92
N TYR A 61 -0.83 -6.15 -18.85
CA TYR A 61 -0.46 -7.55 -18.64
C TYR A 61 -1.68 -8.33 -18.11
#